data_AF-A0A950TKE5-F1
#
_entry.id   AF-A0A950TKE5-F1
#
_cell.length_a   1.000
_cell.length_b   1.000
_cell.length_c   1.000
_cell.angle_alpha   90.00
_cell.angle_beta   90.00
_cell.angle_gamma   90.00
#
_symmetry.space_group_name_H-M   'P 1'
#
loop_
_entity.id
_entity.type
_entity.pdbx_description
1 polymer ?
#
loop_
_entity_poly.entity_id
_entity_poly.type
_entity_poly.pdbx_seq_one_letter_code
_entity_poly.pdbx_strand_id
1 'polypeptide(L)'
;MQEIRLKRFELTSSHVLLGGFLIACAVGAAVIGSLPLQMSIATIFLFAGIHNFMEFRYFVARMPLRWGRSRLYYSVGIGGVVVLATAYLTLYFSSGNWLWSYDTWAAAGASWNTGLVVWIALLFYLRGRQRPRSDWTWAFPIAFGLAALAWIVPQYWSLSLVYIHPFIAMWFLERQIRRTRPEWLRAYHWCLASIPFFLAAIWLTFASRPDLPEDTNLFWRITQHAGSQVLPGISSHLLVATHVFLESIHYFVWILLIPLVDKKAIPWNLGDIPLFAGKGGFPKLIVAGLAVSLVLVAALWGGFAVDYATTRDVYFAFAITHVLAEFPFLVKML
;
A
#
# COMPACT_ATOMS: atom_id res chain seq x y z
N MET A 1 -48.15 35.13 -9.38
CA MET A 1 -47.75 33.73 -9.67
C MET A 1 -46.33 33.53 -9.16
N GLN A 2 -46.14 32.74 -8.09
CA GLN A 2 -44.80 32.34 -7.63
C GLN A 2 -44.28 31.25 -8.59
N GLU A 3 -43.19 31.53 -9.29
CA GLU A 3 -42.47 30.49 -10.03
C GLU A 3 -41.99 29.43 -9.06
N ILE A 4 -42.54 28.21 -9.17
CA ILE A 4 -41.99 27.03 -8.51
C ILE A 4 -40.64 26.76 -9.19
N ARG A 5 -39.55 27.25 -8.58
CA ARG A 5 -38.19 26.86 -8.96
C ARG A 5 -38.01 25.38 -8.63
N LEU A 6 -38.30 24.53 -9.60
CA LEU A 6 -37.86 23.14 -9.59
C LEU A 6 -36.32 23.15 -9.56
N LYS A 7 -35.73 22.77 -8.42
CA LYS A 7 -34.28 22.56 -8.33
C LYS A 7 -33.92 21.43 -9.29
N ARG A 8 -33.36 21.76 -10.46
CA ARG A 8 -32.78 20.77 -11.37
C ARG A 8 -31.59 20.14 -10.67
N PHE A 9 -31.57 18.81 -10.63
CA PHE A 9 -30.41 18.08 -10.15
C PHE A 9 -29.31 18.17 -11.21
N GLU A 10 -28.23 18.89 -10.89
CA GLU A 10 -27.05 18.95 -11.74
C GLU A 10 -26.05 17.85 -11.33
N LEU A 11 -25.70 16.98 -12.28
CA LEU A 11 -24.68 15.96 -12.07
C LEU A 11 -23.32 16.64 -11.93
N THR A 12 -22.64 16.43 -10.81
CA THR A 12 -21.33 17.03 -10.53
C THR A 12 -20.24 15.98 -10.69
N SER A 13 -18.99 16.41 -10.82
CA SER A 13 -17.85 15.48 -10.85
C SER A 13 -17.73 14.64 -9.57
N SER A 14 -18.16 15.16 -8.41
CA SER A 14 -18.25 14.40 -7.16
C SER A 14 -19.27 13.25 -7.24
N HIS A 15 -20.41 13.47 -7.90
CA HIS A 15 -21.40 12.42 -8.14
C HIS A 15 -20.84 11.33 -9.06
N VAL A 16 -20.10 11.72 -10.11
CA VAL A 16 -19.44 10.78 -11.02
C VAL A 16 -18.37 9.95 -10.30
N LEU A 17 -17.53 10.59 -9.46
CA LEU A 17 -16.54 9.88 -8.63
C LEU A 17 -17.22 8.83 -7.74
N LEU A 18 -18.25 9.23 -6.99
CA LEU A 18 -18.95 8.32 -6.08
C LEU A 18 -19.61 7.17 -6.84
N GLY A 19 -20.37 7.47 -7.89
CA GLY A 19 -21.03 6.45 -8.71
C GLY A 19 -20.03 5.48 -9.34
N GLY A 20 -18.96 5.99 -9.94
CA GLY A 20 -17.91 5.18 -10.54
C GLY A 20 -17.20 4.29 -9.53
N PHE A 21 -16.89 4.81 -8.34
CA PHE A 21 -16.26 4.03 -7.27
C PHE A 21 -17.18 2.92 -6.74
N LEU A 22 -18.46 3.23 -6.49
CA LEU A 22 -19.44 2.24 -6.03
C LEU A 22 -19.65 1.12 -7.06
N ILE A 23 -19.74 1.46 -8.34
CA ILE A 23 -19.85 0.47 -9.42
C ILE A 23 -18.58 -0.39 -9.46
N ALA A 24 -17.39 0.22 -9.40
CA ALA A 24 -16.12 -0.51 -9.40
C ALA A 24 -16.01 -1.46 -8.20
N CYS A 25 -16.42 -1.03 -6.99
CA CYS A 25 -16.43 -1.91 -5.83
C CYS A 25 -17.49 -3.02 -5.94
N ALA A 26 -18.69 -2.73 -6.44
CA ALA A 26 -19.72 -3.75 -6.62
C ALA A 26 -19.30 -4.83 -7.62
N VAL A 27 -18.80 -4.41 -8.79
CA VAL A 27 -18.28 -5.32 -9.82
C VAL A 27 -17.05 -6.06 -9.30
N GLY A 28 -16.12 -5.34 -8.66
CA GLY A 28 -14.92 -5.93 -8.06
C GLY A 28 -15.27 -6.99 -7.03
N ALA A 29 -16.16 -6.71 -6.08
CA ALA A 29 -16.59 -7.66 -5.07
C ALA A 29 -17.25 -8.90 -5.69
N ALA A 30 -18.12 -8.73 -6.68
CA ALA A 30 -18.78 -9.85 -7.36
C ALA A 30 -17.78 -10.73 -8.14
N VAL A 31 -16.92 -10.12 -8.94
CA VAL A 31 -15.96 -10.85 -9.80
C VAL A 31 -14.84 -11.48 -8.97
N ILE A 32 -14.22 -10.72 -8.06
CA ILE A 32 -13.14 -11.20 -7.19
C ILE A 32 -13.67 -12.27 -6.22
N GLY A 33 -14.86 -12.07 -5.66
CA GLY A 33 -15.50 -13.07 -4.82
C GLY A 33 -15.80 -14.37 -5.57
N SER A 34 -16.16 -14.30 -6.86
CA SER A 34 -16.46 -15.49 -7.66
C SER A 34 -15.22 -16.21 -8.18
N LEU A 35 -14.15 -15.47 -8.50
CA LEU A 35 -12.94 -15.96 -9.17
C LEU A 35 -11.66 -15.44 -8.48
N PRO A 36 -11.45 -15.69 -7.18
CA PRO A 36 -10.40 -15.02 -6.40
C PRO A 36 -8.98 -15.34 -6.88
N LEU A 37 -8.71 -16.58 -7.31
CA LEU A 37 -7.39 -16.97 -7.84
C LEU A 37 -7.08 -16.25 -9.15
N GLN A 38 -8.01 -16.28 -10.10
CA GLN A 38 -7.84 -15.65 -11.42
C GLN A 38 -7.69 -14.14 -11.27
N MET A 39 -8.49 -13.52 -10.40
CA MET A 39 -8.37 -12.09 -10.12
C MET A 39 -7.08 -11.75 -9.38
N SER A 40 -6.59 -12.59 -8.46
CA SER A 40 -5.26 -12.38 -7.85
C SER A 40 -4.16 -12.37 -8.89
N ILE A 41 -4.21 -13.30 -9.85
CA ILE A 41 -3.24 -13.39 -10.94
C ILE A 41 -3.34 -12.17 -11.84
N ALA A 42 -4.54 -11.84 -12.34
CA ALA A 42 -4.73 -10.71 -13.25
C ALA A 42 -4.35 -9.36 -12.61
N THR A 43 -4.78 -9.12 -11.37
CA THR A 43 -4.52 -7.86 -10.65
C THR A 43 -3.02 -7.65 -10.44
N ILE A 44 -2.30 -8.67 -9.96
CA ILE A 44 -0.85 -8.56 -9.74
C ILE A 44 -0.11 -8.46 -11.08
N PHE A 45 -0.43 -9.31 -12.06
CA PHE A 45 0.18 -9.26 -13.40
C PHE A 45 0.13 -7.87 -14.01
N LEU A 46 -1.06 -7.27 -14.04
CA LEU A 46 -1.29 -6.02 -14.76
C LEU A 46 -0.75 -4.81 -13.99
N PHE A 47 -0.92 -4.80 -12.67
CA PHE A 47 -0.85 -3.54 -11.93
C PHE A 47 0.33 -3.45 -10.95
N ALA A 48 0.90 -4.55 -10.48
CA ALA A 48 1.97 -4.53 -9.47
C ALA A 48 3.16 -3.62 -9.84
N GLY A 49 3.67 -3.76 -11.07
CA GLY A 49 4.77 -2.94 -11.56
C GLY A 49 4.37 -1.47 -11.76
N ILE A 50 3.23 -1.23 -12.43
CA ILE A 50 2.74 0.14 -12.69
C ILE A 50 2.49 0.87 -11.38
N HIS A 51 1.84 0.21 -10.42
CA HIS A 51 1.61 0.69 -9.06
C HIS A 51 2.90 1.23 -8.43
N ASN A 52 3.94 0.38 -8.35
CA ASN A 52 5.22 0.75 -7.74
C ASN A 52 5.88 1.93 -8.46
N PHE A 53 5.78 1.99 -9.79
CA PHE A 53 6.29 3.11 -10.57
C PHE A 53 5.56 4.42 -10.24
N MET A 54 4.22 4.38 -10.20
CA MET A 54 3.39 5.55 -9.91
C MET A 54 3.61 6.07 -8.49
N GLU A 55 3.72 5.16 -7.53
CA GLU A 55 4.03 5.47 -6.14
C GLU A 55 5.45 6.07 -5.98
N PHE A 56 6.47 5.42 -6.55
CA PHE A 56 7.85 5.95 -6.52
C PHE A 56 7.91 7.36 -7.10
N ARG A 57 7.29 7.56 -8.27
CA ARG A 57 7.21 8.87 -8.91
C ARG A 57 6.50 9.89 -8.02
N TYR A 58 5.41 9.50 -7.37
CA TYR A 58 4.65 10.34 -6.45
C TYR A 58 5.52 10.83 -5.27
N PHE A 59 6.34 9.97 -4.68
CA PHE A 59 7.25 10.33 -3.59
C PHE A 59 8.39 11.24 -4.05
N VAL A 60 8.99 10.93 -5.20
CA VAL A 60 10.03 11.77 -5.80
C VAL A 60 9.51 13.19 -6.06
N ALA A 61 8.27 13.33 -6.55
CA ALA A 61 7.64 14.64 -6.77
C ALA A 61 7.39 15.43 -5.47
N ARG A 62 7.39 14.78 -4.30
CA ARG A 62 7.13 15.38 -2.99
C ARG A 62 8.38 15.56 -2.15
N MET A 63 9.51 15.01 -2.59
CA MET A 63 10.76 15.16 -1.89
C MET A 63 11.31 16.58 -2.06
N PRO A 64 11.59 17.31 -0.97
CA PRO A 64 12.09 18.67 -1.06
C PRO A 64 13.55 18.68 -1.53
N LEU A 65 13.91 19.70 -2.31
CA LEU A 65 15.27 19.91 -2.81
C LEU A 65 16.31 20.03 -1.68
N ARG A 66 15.95 20.70 -0.59
CA ARG A 66 16.79 20.88 0.60
C ARG A 66 16.03 20.40 1.82
N TRP A 67 16.63 19.52 2.59
CA TRP A 67 15.98 18.93 3.76
C TRP A 67 15.95 19.89 4.97
N GLY A 68 16.92 20.81 5.07
CA GLY A 68 16.97 21.84 6.11
C GLY A 68 16.78 21.25 7.53
N ARG A 69 15.85 21.82 8.30
CA ARG A 69 15.48 21.33 9.65
C ARG A 69 14.92 19.89 9.66
N SER A 70 14.52 19.37 8.50
CA SER A 70 14.02 17.99 8.36
C SER A 70 15.11 16.98 7.97
N ARG A 71 16.41 17.38 7.96
CA ARG A 71 17.50 16.48 7.55
C ARG A 71 17.51 15.18 8.35
N LEU A 72 17.50 15.26 9.68
CA LEU A 72 17.48 14.08 10.54
C LEU A 72 16.27 13.19 10.26
N TYR A 73 15.09 13.79 10.07
CA TYR A 73 13.87 13.05 9.75
C TYR A 73 13.98 12.27 8.43
N TYR A 74 14.42 12.91 7.35
CA TYR A 74 14.57 12.24 6.06
C TYR A 74 15.71 11.21 6.07
N SER A 75 16.81 11.48 6.77
CA SER A 75 17.90 10.50 6.96
C SER A 75 17.42 9.25 7.71
N VAL A 76 16.67 9.42 8.81
CA VAL A 76 16.10 8.29 9.56
C VAL A 76 15.01 7.57 8.77
N GLY A 77 14.17 8.31 8.03
CA GLY A 77 13.16 7.74 7.15
C GLY A 77 13.76 6.86 6.06
N ILE A 78 14.63 7.43 5.21
CA ILE A 78 15.24 6.70 4.09
C ILE A 78 16.18 5.60 4.62
N GLY A 79 16.99 5.90 5.64
CA GLY A 79 17.89 4.91 6.24
C GLY A 79 17.15 3.72 6.83
N GLY A 80 16.02 3.96 7.52
CA GLY A 80 15.19 2.88 8.04
C GLY A 80 14.53 2.04 6.95
N VAL A 81 14.07 2.65 5.85
CA VAL A 81 13.58 1.89 4.68
C VAL A 81 14.66 0.94 4.17
N VAL A 82 15.89 1.43 3.95
CA VAL A 82 17.00 0.60 3.45
C VAL A 82 17.36 -0.52 4.42
N VAL A 83 17.52 -0.22 5.71
CA VAL A 83 17.92 -1.20 6.73
C VAL A 83 16.83 -2.25 6.93
N LEU A 84 15.57 -1.84 7.09
CA LEU A 84 14.46 -2.76 7.32
C LEU A 84 14.16 -3.60 6.08
N ALA A 85 14.20 -3.02 4.87
CA ALA A 85 14.03 -3.78 3.63
C ALA A 85 15.16 -4.81 3.46
N THR A 86 16.42 -4.41 3.67
CA THR A 86 17.57 -5.33 3.57
C THR A 86 17.47 -6.46 4.60
N ALA A 87 17.12 -6.13 5.84
CA ALA A 87 16.91 -7.13 6.89
C ALA A 87 15.76 -8.08 6.51
N TYR A 88 14.63 -7.57 6.02
CA TYR A 88 13.51 -8.39 5.57
C TYR A 88 13.91 -9.33 4.42
N LEU A 89 14.56 -8.81 3.39
CA LEU A 89 15.02 -9.60 2.25
C LEU A 89 16.03 -10.67 2.68
N THR A 90 16.90 -10.34 3.64
CA THR A 90 17.82 -11.31 4.23
C THR A 90 17.05 -12.43 4.93
N LEU A 91 16.05 -12.10 5.76
CA LEU A 91 15.19 -13.11 6.41
C LEU A 91 14.44 -13.96 5.39
N TYR A 92 13.90 -13.33 4.35
CA TYR A 92 13.12 -14.01 3.32
C TYR A 92 13.99 -14.99 2.51
N PHE A 93 15.09 -14.52 1.92
CA PHE A 93 15.94 -15.35 1.04
C PHE A 93 16.86 -16.30 1.79
N SER A 94 17.14 -16.04 3.06
CA SER A 94 17.88 -17.00 3.88
C SER A 94 16.97 -18.03 4.56
N SER A 95 15.65 -17.86 4.55
CA SER A 95 14.74 -18.84 5.14
C SER A 95 14.87 -20.22 4.47
N GLY A 96 14.66 -21.28 5.25
CA GLY A 96 14.71 -22.67 4.75
C GLY A 96 16.11 -23.28 4.60
N ASN A 97 17.16 -22.63 5.12
CA ASN A 97 18.48 -23.25 5.24
C ASN A 97 18.74 -23.80 6.66
N TRP A 98 19.82 -24.57 6.83
CA TRP A 98 20.17 -25.26 8.08
C TRP A 98 20.47 -24.34 9.27
N LEU A 99 20.69 -23.04 9.05
CA LEU A 99 20.89 -22.04 10.11
C LEU A 99 19.57 -21.60 10.77
N TRP A 100 18.41 -21.91 10.16
CA TRP A 100 17.10 -21.44 10.63
C TRP A 100 16.25 -22.59 11.17
N SER A 101 16.09 -22.62 12.50
CA SER A 101 14.98 -23.35 13.13
C SER A 101 13.70 -22.51 13.11
N TYR A 102 12.54 -23.16 13.31
CA TYR A 102 11.26 -22.46 13.46
C TYR A 102 11.33 -21.36 14.52
N ASP A 103 11.92 -21.65 15.68
CA ASP A 103 12.05 -20.69 16.79
C ASP A 103 12.93 -19.50 16.43
N THR A 104 14.07 -19.73 15.77
CA THR A 104 14.96 -18.65 15.34
C THR A 104 14.32 -17.77 14.28
N TRP A 105 13.54 -18.37 13.37
CA TRP A 105 12.80 -17.62 12.35
C TRP A 105 11.69 -16.76 12.97
N ALA A 106 10.92 -17.34 13.91
CA ALA A 106 9.89 -16.61 14.64
C ALA A 106 10.47 -15.44 15.46
N ALA A 107 11.57 -15.67 16.17
CA ALA A 107 12.26 -14.63 16.93
C ALA A 107 12.84 -13.53 16.03
N ALA A 108 13.38 -13.89 14.87
CA ALA A 108 13.89 -12.92 13.90
C ALA A 108 12.75 -12.09 13.26
N GLY A 109 11.62 -12.73 12.94
CA GLY A 109 10.41 -12.04 12.49
C GLY A 109 9.88 -11.06 13.54
N ALA A 110 9.78 -11.47 14.81
CA ALA A 110 9.39 -10.61 15.92
C ALA A 110 10.38 -9.44 16.15
N SER A 111 11.67 -9.71 15.99
CA SER A 111 12.73 -8.68 16.06
C SER A 111 12.61 -7.67 14.93
N TRP A 112 12.35 -8.13 13.71
CA TRP A 112 12.10 -7.26 12.56
C TRP A 112 10.86 -6.40 12.76
N ASN A 113 9.75 -6.98 13.24
CA ASN A 113 8.52 -6.27 13.58
C ASN A 113 8.76 -5.21 14.67
N THR A 114 9.56 -5.53 15.70
CA THR A 114 9.96 -4.58 16.74
C THR A 114 10.76 -3.42 16.13
N GLY A 115 11.72 -3.72 15.27
CA GLY A 115 12.51 -2.71 14.56
C GLY A 115 11.64 -1.77 13.72
N LEU A 116 10.68 -2.32 12.97
CA LEU A 116 9.69 -1.57 12.20
C LEU A 116 8.89 -0.61 13.10
N VAL A 117 8.31 -1.12 14.19
CA VAL A 117 7.44 -0.35 15.09
C VAL A 117 8.22 0.76 15.80
N VAL A 118 9.43 0.47 16.29
CA VAL A 118 10.30 1.47 16.93
C VAL A 118 10.75 2.53 15.91
N TRP A 119 11.08 2.13 14.68
CA TRP A 119 11.42 3.07 13.63
C TRP A 119 10.26 4.01 13.29
N ILE A 120 9.03 3.49 13.19
CA ILE A 120 7.83 4.32 13.00
C ILE A 120 7.66 5.31 14.17
N ALA A 121 7.76 4.86 15.42
CA ALA A 121 7.69 5.76 16.58
C ALA A 121 8.77 6.85 16.55
N LEU A 122 9.98 6.52 16.11
CA LEU A 122 11.05 7.49 15.93
C LEU A 122 10.69 8.53 14.86
N LEU A 123 10.03 8.14 13.76
CA LEU A 123 9.53 9.10 12.78
C LEU A 123 8.48 10.04 13.40
N PHE A 124 7.52 9.52 14.16
CA PHE A 124 6.54 10.35 14.88
C PHE A 124 7.23 11.31 15.84
N TYR A 125 8.16 10.84 16.66
CA TYR A 125 8.92 11.68 17.59
C TYR A 125 9.67 12.80 16.86
N LEU A 126 10.40 12.48 15.79
CA LEU A 126 11.15 13.47 14.99
C LEU A 126 10.22 14.45 14.28
N ARG A 127 9.02 14.02 13.88
CA ARG A 127 7.99 14.89 13.33
C ARG A 127 7.43 15.84 14.39
N GLY A 128 7.14 15.33 15.59
CA GLY A 128 6.72 16.13 16.75
C GLY A 128 7.72 17.24 17.08
N ARG A 129 9.03 16.93 17.09
CA ARG A 129 10.09 17.94 17.32
C ARG A 129 10.13 19.07 16.29
N GLN A 130 9.58 18.87 15.09
CA GLN A 130 9.47 19.92 14.07
C GLN A 130 8.27 20.84 14.31
N ARG A 131 7.39 20.51 15.26
CA ARG A 131 6.16 21.25 15.60
C ARG A 131 6.28 21.87 16.99
N PRO A 132 6.31 23.21 17.11
CA PRO A 132 6.57 23.90 18.38
C PRO A 132 5.59 23.62 19.53
N ARG A 133 4.42 23.02 19.27
CA ARG A 133 3.34 22.81 20.24
C ARG A 133 2.83 21.37 20.31
N SER A 134 3.62 20.41 19.85
CA SER A 134 3.19 19.01 19.81
C SER A 134 4.21 18.12 20.50
N ASP A 135 3.77 17.45 21.56
CA ASP A 135 4.54 16.37 22.18
C ASP A 135 4.04 15.03 21.64
N TRP A 136 4.88 14.37 20.84
CA TRP A 136 4.58 13.07 20.23
C TRP A 136 5.40 11.95 20.89
N THR A 137 5.95 12.17 22.09
CA THR A 137 6.66 11.13 22.85
C THR A 137 5.76 9.96 23.24
N TRP A 138 4.43 10.18 23.33
CA TRP A 138 3.43 9.11 23.52
C TRP A 138 3.48 8.02 22.44
N ALA A 139 4.09 8.29 21.28
CA ALA A 139 4.32 7.28 20.25
C ALA A 139 5.16 6.10 20.77
N PHE A 140 6.07 6.32 21.73
CA PHE A 140 6.92 5.26 22.28
C PHE A 140 6.17 4.25 23.16
N PRO A 141 5.37 4.66 24.18
CA PRO A 141 4.51 3.74 24.93
C PRO A 141 3.63 2.87 24.02
N ILE A 142 3.02 3.47 22.99
CA ILE A 142 2.20 2.72 22.03
C ILE A 142 3.06 1.75 21.22
N ALA A 143 4.22 2.20 20.72
CA ALA A 143 5.13 1.34 19.99
C ALA A 143 5.65 0.16 20.82
N PHE A 144 5.96 0.35 22.11
CA PHE A 144 6.34 -0.76 22.98
C PHE A 144 5.19 -1.72 23.25
N GLY A 145 3.96 -1.21 23.40
CA GLY A 145 2.76 -2.05 23.46
C GLY A 145 2.54 -2.87 22.18
N LEU A 146 2.66 -2.24 21.01
CA LEU A 146 2.55 -2.91 19.71
C LEU A 146 3.68 -3.92 19.48
N ALA A 147 4.91 -3.59 19.89
CA ALA A 147 6.04 -4.52 19.84
C ALA A 147 5.77 -5.75 20.72
N ALA A 148 5.27 -5.57 21.94
CA ALA A 148 4.89 -6.69 22.80
C ALA A 148 3.84 -7.59 22.14
N LEU A 149 2.82 -7.02 21.50
CA LEU A 149 1.84 -7.79 20.72
C LEU A 149 2.48 -8.54 19.55
N ALA A 150 3.42 -7.92 18.84
CA ALA A 150 4.16 -8.57 17.75
C ALA A 150 5.04 -9.74 18.23
N TRP A 151 5.47 -9.75 19.50
CA TRP A 151 6.16 -10.89 20.10
C TRP A 151 5.21 -12.02 20.51
N ILE A 152 3.96 -11.71 20.89
CA ILE A 152 2.96 -12.72 21.25
C ILE A 152 2.51 -13.51 20.02
N VAL A 153 2.26 -12.82 18.89
CA VAL A 153 1.75 -13.42 17.64
C VAL A 153 2.40 -12.79 16.40
N PRO A 154 3.68 -13.08 16.11
CA PRO A 154 4.44 -12.40 15.05
C PRO A 154 3.84 -12.57 13.65
N GLN A 155 3.26 -13.74 13.36
CA GLN A 155 2.62 -14.02 12.07
C GLN A 155 1.37 -13.16 11.83
N TYR A 156 0.57 -12.91 12.87
CA TYR A 156 -0.61 -12.04 12.79
C TYR A 156 -0.22 -10.60 12.52
N TRP A 157 0.93 -10.15 13.05
CA TRP A 157 1.45 -8.81 12.78
C TRP A 157 1.83 -8.64 11.31
N SER A 158 2.57 -9.60 10.74
CA SER A 158 2.92 -9.57 9.33
C SER A 158 1.68 -9.65 8.42
N LEU A 159 0.71 -10.50 8.77
CA LEU A 159 -0.55 -10.60 8.02
C LEU A 159 -1.38 -9.31 8.09
N SER A 160 -1.43 -8.66 9.26
CA SER A 160 -2.18 -7.41 9.40
C SER A 160 -1.57 -6.27 8.59
N LEU A 161 -0.26 -6.24 8.37
CA LEU A 161 0.35 -5.29 7.41
C LEU A 161 -0.17 -5.51 5.98
N VAL A 162 -0.34 -6.76 5.54
CA VAL A 162 -0.89 -7.10 4.22
C VAL A 162 -2.33 -6.55 4.07
N TYR A 163 -3.17 -6.71 5.09
CA TYR A 163 -4.56 -6.25 5.02
C TYR A 163 -4.74 -4.75 5.31
N ILE A 164 -3.81 -4.11 6.05
CA ILE A 164 -3.92 -2.70 6.43
C ILE A 164 -3.24 -1.77 5.43
N HIS A 165 -2.14 -2.17 4.80
CA HIS A 165 -1.42 -1.29 3.86
C HIS A 165 -2.31 -0.72 2.73
N PRO A 166 -3.33 -1.43 2.20
CA PRO A 166 -4.17 -0.89 1.13
C PRO A 166 -4.80 0.46 1.49
N PHE A 167 -5.09 0.67 2.77
CA PHE A 167 -5.69 1.90 3.28
C PHE A 167 -4.70 3.08 3.37
N ILE A 168 -3.39 2.84 3.29
CA ILE A 168 -2.39 3.92 3.29
C ILE A 168 -2.54 4.77 2.02
N ALA A 169 -2.72 4.14 0.86
CA ALA A 169 -3.01 4.85 -0.40
C ALA A 169 -4.25 5.75 -0.30
N MET A 170 -5.29 5.28 0.38
CA MET A 170 -6.48 6.08 0.65
C MET A 170 -6.17 7.32 1.48
N TRP A 171 -5.34 7.20 2.51
CA TRP A 171 -4.90 8.37 3.27
C TRP A 171 -4.16 9.40 2.39
N PHE A 172 -3.28 8.93 1.50
CA PHE A 172 -2.61 9.81 0.53
C PHE A 172 -3.61 10.50 -0.40
N LEU A 173 -4.61 9.76 -0.90
CA LEU A 173 -5.66 10.30 -1.78
C LEU A 173 -6.50 11.37 -1.07
N GLU A 174 -6.97 11.11 0.15
CA GLU A 174 -7.73 12.10 0.93
C GLU A 174 -6.96 13.41 1.04
N ARG A 175 -5.66 13.32 1.33
CA ARG A 175 -4.80 14.49 1.48
C ARG A 175 -4.67 15.28 0.19
N GLN A 176 -4.64 14.61 -0.96
CA GLN A 176 -4.65 15.29 -2.25
C GLN A 176 -6.01 15.91 -2.53
N ILE A 177 -7.11 15.17 -2.33
CA ILE A 177 -8.48 15.68 -2.51
C ILE A 177 -8.69 16.95 -1.69
N ARG A 178 -8.33 16.95 -0.40
CA ARG A 178 -8.47 18.11 0.48
C ARG A 178 -7.70 19.34 -0.02
N ARG A 179 -6.62 19.15 -0.77
CA ARG A 179 -5.77 20.24 -1.29
C ARG A 179 -6.20 20.73 -2.67
N THR A 180 -6.60 19.84 -3.56
CA THR A 180 -6.81 20.17 -4.99
C THR A 180 -8.28 20.10 -5.43
N ARG A 181 -9.11 19.31 -4.74
CA ARG A 181 -10.52 19.03 -5.07
C ARG A 181 -11.37 18.94 -3.79
N PRO A 182 -11.41 19.98 -2.92
CA PRO A 182 -12.12 19.89 -1.64
C PRO A 182 -13.62 19.57 -1.80
N GLU A 183 -14.22 19.89 -2.95
CA GLU A 183 -15.59 19.55 -3.33
C GLU A 183 -15.85 18.04 -3.49
N TRP A 184 -14.79 17.23 -3.70
CA TRP A 184 -14.88 15.77 -3.76
C TRP A 184 -14.84 15.11 -2.38
N LEU A 185 -14.44 15.82 -1.31
CA LEU A 185 -14.14 15.21 -0.01
C LEU A 185 -15.34 14.47 0.60
N ARG A 186 -16.55 15.02 0.47
CA ARG A 186 -17.77 14.36 0.95
C ARG A 186 -18.07 13.07 0.17
N ALA A 187 -17.94 13.10 -1.16
CA ALA A 187 -18.12 11.92 -1.99
C ALA A 187 -17.06 10.87 -1.66
N TYR A 188 -15.81 11.28 -1.46
CA TYR A 188 -14.72 10.41 -1.07
C TYR A 188 -14.95 9.72 0.29
N HIS A 189 -15.49 10.41 1.29
CA HIS A 189 -15.85 9.75 2.56
C HIS A 189 -16.94 8.68 2.38
N TRP A 190 -17.89 8.88 1.47
CA TRP A 190 -18.85 7.84 1.10
C TRP A 190 -18.18 6.67 0.36
N CYS A 191 -17.21 6.94 -0.52
CA CYS A 191 -16.38 5.89 -1.11
C CYS A 191 -15.69 5.06 -0.03
N LEU A 192 -15.03 5.70 0.95
CA LEU A 192 -14.38 5.02 2.08
C LEU A 192 -15.36 4.20 2.90
N ALA A 193 -16.52 4.77 3.25
CA ALA A 193 -17.55 4.06 4.01
C ALA A 193 -18.15 2.87 3.25
N SER A 194 -18.08 2.86 1.90
CA SER A 194 -18.57 1.75 1.09
C SER A 194 -17.65 0.53 1.09
N ILE A 195 -16.35 0.70 1.35
CA ILE A 195 -15.39 -0.42 1.39
C ILE A 195 -15.78 -1.48 2.42
N PRO A 196 -16.01 -1.15 3.72
CA PRO A 196 -16.42 -2.15 4.70
C PRO A 196 -17.80 -2.78 4.37
N PHE A 197 -18.69 -2.04 3.70
CA PHE A 197 -19.96 -2.60 3.22
C PHE A 197 -19.73 -3.70 2.18
N PHE A 198 -18.88 -3.48 1.18
CA PHE A 198 -18.59 -4.49 0.17
C PHE A 198 -17.75 -5.65 0.72
N LEU A 199 -16.85 -5.40 1.68
CA LEU A 199 -16.18 -6.46 2.42
C LEU A 199 -17.18 -7.35 3.16
N ALA A 200 -18.12 -6.76 3.90
CA ALA A 200 -19.17 -7.51 4.57
C ALA A 200 -20.02 -8.32 3.57
N ALA A 201 -20.32 -7.76 2.39
CA ALA A 201 -21.02 -8.49 1.34
C ALA A 201 -20.22 -9.70 0.81
N ILE A 202 -18.91 -9.55 0.59
CA ILE A 202 -18.02 -10.67 0.25
C ILE A 202 -18.06 -11.73 1.36
N TRP A 203 -17.92 -11.30 2.61
CA TRP A 203 -17.87 -12.20 3.75
C TRP A 203 -19.17 -12.99 3.92
N LEU A 204 -20.32 -12.31 3.90
CA LEU A 204 -21.62 -12.96 4.01
C LEU A 204 -21.90 -13.92 2.84
N THR A 205 -21.46 -13.58 1.64
CA THR A 205 -21.73 -14.36 0.43
C THR A 205 -20.80 -15.57 0.27
N PHE A 206 -19.54 -15.44 0.70
CA PHE A 206 -18.50 -16.43 0.43
C PHE A 206 -17.92 -17.10 1.68
N ALA A 207 -18.41 -16.79 2.90
CA ALA A 207 -17.90 -17.41 4.14
C ALA A 207 -18.01 -18.94 4.19
N SER A 208 -19.05 -19.50 3.56
CA SER A 208 -19.27 -20.95 3.52
C SER A 208 -18.65 -21.64 2.29
N ARG A 209 -17.91 -20.91 1.45
CA ARG A 209 -17.20 -21.55 0.32
C ARG A 209 -16.09 -22.45 0.86
N PRO A 210 -15.89 -23.64 0.26
CA PRO A 210 -14.77 -24.49 0.61
C PRO A 210 -13.45 -23.76 0.30
N ASP A 211 -12.36 -24.27 0.86
CA ASP A 211 -11.03 -23.80 0.52
C ASP A 211 -10.76 -23.90 -0.98
N LEU A 212 -9.97 -22.96 -1.48
CA LEU A 212 -9.48 -22.96 -2.85
C LEU A 212 -8.56 -24.17 -3.09
N PRO A 213 -8.51 -24.69 -4.34
CA PRO A 213 -7.55 -25.72 -4.68
C PRO A 213 -6.12 -25.19 -4.52
N GLU A 214 -5.25 -26.00 -3.94
CA GLU A 214 -3.81 -25.76 -3.78
C GLU A 214 -2.99 -26.76 -4.59
N ASP A 215 -3.54 -27.21 -5.72
CA ASP A 215 -2.98 -28.23 -6.63
C ASP A 215 -1.72 -27.77 -7.37
N THR A 216 -1.49 -26.47 -7.47
CA THR A 216 -0.29 -25.87 -8.04
C THR A 216 0.49 -25.06 -7.00
N ASN A 217 1.82 -24.98 -7.18
CA ASN A 217 2.66 -24.12 -6.36
C ASN A 217 2.14 -22.67 -6.37
N LEU A 218 1.70 -22.16 -7.53
CA LEU A 218 1.12 -20.83 -7.63
C LEU A 218 -0.12 -20.64 -6.75
N PHE A 219 -1.09 -21.57 -6.80
CA PHE A 219 -2.31 -21.43 -6.01
C PHE A 219 -2.02 -21.54 -4.51
N TRP A 220 -1.17 -22.48 -4.13
CA TRP A 220 -0.67 -22.57 -2.76
C TRP A 220 -0.02 -21.25 -2.31
N ARG A 221 0.86 -20.63 -3.13
CA ARG A 221 1.46 -19.33 -2.80
C ARG A 221 0.42 -18.22 -2.66
N ILE A 222 -0.62 -18.21 -3.48
CA ILE A 222 -1.69 -17.21 -3.40
C ILE A 222 -2.48 -17.36 -2.10
N THR A 223 -2.87 -18.57 -1.72
CA THR A 223 -3.61 -18.82 -0.46
C THR A 223 -2.74 -18.54 0.76
N GLN A 224 -1.46 -18.94 0.71
CA GLN A 224 -0.49 -18.64 1.77
C GLN A 224 -0.30 -17.15 2.00
N HIS A 225 -0.15 -16.38 0.91
CA HIS A 225 0.03 -14.94 1.01
C HIS A 225 -1.23 -14.24 1.57
N ALA A 226 -2.42 -14.79 1.33
CA ALA A 226 -3.66 -14.34 1.96
C ALA A 226 -3.82 -14.81 3.42
N GLY A 227 -2.90 -15.63 3.94
CA GLY A 227 -2.86 -16.02 5.35
C GLY A 227 -3.55 -17.33 5.69
N SER A 228 -3.75 -18.26 4.73
CA SER A 228 -4.41 -19.54 5.01
C SER A 228 -3.74 -20.37 6.11
N GLN A 229 -2.40 -20.32 6.24
CA GLN A 229 -1.67 -20.96 7.35
C GLN A 229 -1.81 -20.23 8.69
N VAL A 230 -2.04 -18.92 8.67
CA VAL A 230 -2.15 -18.10 9.90
C VAL A 230 -3.57 -18.16 10.47
N LEU A 231 -4.57 -18.31 9.59
CA LEU A 231 -5.99 -18.34 9.91
C LEU A 231 -6.64 -19.65 9.43
N PRO A 232 -6.24 -20.83 9.96
CA PRO A 232 -6.67 -22.13 9.44
C PRO A 232 -8.17 -22.42 9.61
N GLY A 233 -8.89 -21.63 10.42
CA GLY A 233 -10.34 -21.73 10.59
C GLY A 233 -11.15 -20.88 9.61
N ILE A 234 -10.49 -20.15 8.70
CA ILE A 234 -11.15 -19.28 7.72
C ILE A 234 -10.84 -19.81 6.32
N SER A 235 -11.88 -19.97 5.50
CA SER A 235 -11.76 -20.42 4.12
C SER A 235 -10.73 -19.62 3.33
N SER A 236 -9.79 -20.30 2.67
CA SER A 236 -8.80 -19.66 1.81
C SER A 236 -9.45 -18.92 0.63
N HIS A 237 -10.64 -19.35 0.20
CA HIS A 237 -11.47 -18.62 -0.77
C HIS A 237 -11.79 -17.21 -0.27
N LEU A 238 -12.27 -17.11 0.97
CA LEU A 238 -12.64 -15.85 1.58
C LEU A 238 -11.42 -14.96 1.82
N LEU A 239 -10.31 -15.53 2.28
CA LEU A 239 -9.06 -14.81 2.54
C LEU A 239 -8.50 -14.19 1.26
N VAL A 240 -8.39 -14.97 0.18
CA VAL A 240 -7.89 -14.47 -1.12
C VAL A 240 -8.85 -13.44 -1.69
N ALA A 241 -10.16 -13.66 -1.65
CA ALA A 241 -11.14 -12.69 -2.15
C ALA A 241 -11.03 -11.35 -1.42
N THR A 242 -10.92 -11.38 -0.09
CA THR A 242 -10.74 -10.19 0.75
C THR A 242 -9.45 -9.45 0.40
N HIS A 243 -8.34 -10.19 0.33
CA HIS A 243 -7.03 -9.62 0.03
C HIS A 243 -7.01 -8.97 -1.36
N VAL A 244 -7.44 -9.69 -2.40
CA VAL A 244 -7.44 -9.19 -3.78
C VAL A 244 -8.37 -7.98 -3.95
N PHE A 245 -9.50 -7.94 -3.24
CA PHE A 245 -10.40 -6.79 -3.27
C PHE A 245 -9.73 -5.52 -2.73
N LEU A 246 -9.07 -5.62 -1.57
CA LEU A 246 -8.34 -4.50 -0.98
C LEU A 246 -7.14 -4.08 -1.83
N GLU A 247 -6.37 -5.05 -2.34
CA GLU A 247 -5.23 -4.81 -3.23
C GLU A 247 -5.68 -4.09 -4.52
N SER A 248 -6.82 -4.50 -5.09
CA SER A 248 -7.36 -3.86 -6.29
C SER A 248 -7.76 -2.40 -6.03
N ILE A 249 -8.32 -2.09 -4.85
CA ILE A 249 -8.61 -0.70 -4.45
C ILE A 249 -7.31 0.09 -4.29
N HIS A 250 -6.30 -0.50 -3.64
CA HIS A 250 -4.99 0.13 -3.47
C HIS A 250 -4.36 0.52 -4.82
N TYR A 251 -4.33 -0.41 -5.77
CA TYR A 251 -3.84 -0.15 -7.13
C TYR A 251 -4.68 0.88 -7.85
N PHE A 252 -6.01 0.81 -7.75
CA PHE A 252 -6.92 1.79 -8.36
C PHE A 252 -6.62 3.22 -7.87
N VAL A 253 -6.32 3.37 -6.58
CA VAL A 253 -5.99 4.68 -5.98
C VAL A 253 -4.69 5.22 -6.55
N TRP A 254 -3.62 4.43 -6.53
CA TRP A 254 -2.29 4.84 -6.97
C TRP A 254 -2.21 5.08 -8.48
N ILE A 255 -2.81 4.19 -9.28
CA ILE A 255 -2.69 4.21 -10.74
C ILE A 255 -3.66 5.23 -11.35
N LEU A 256 -4.88 5.38 -10.80
CA LEU A 256 -5.92 6.21 -11.40
C LEU A 256 -6.28 7.44 -10.57
N LEU A 257 -6.72 7.27 -9.32
CA LEU A 257 -7.35 8.37 -8.58
C LEU A 257 -6.36 9.47 -8.19
N ILE A 258 -5.15 9.12 -7.74
CA ILE A 258 -4.13 10.09 -7.37
C ILE A 258 -3.72 10.95 -8.60
N PRO A 259 -3.38 10.38 -9.77
CA PRO A 259 -3.10 11.16 -10.98
C PRO A 259 -4.29 12.02 -11.46
N LEU A 260 -5.52 11.55 -11.26
CA LEU A 260 -6.74 12.29 -11.62
C LEU A 260 -6.93 13.54 -10.74
N VAL A 261 -6.57 13.45 -9.46
CA VAL A 261 -6.76 14.52 -8.46
C VAL A 261 -5.59 15.50 -8.40
N ASP A 262 -4.36 15.02 -8.58
CA ASP A 262 -3.15 15.83 -8.50
C ASP A 262 -2.36 15.82 -9.82
N LYS A 263 -2.32 16.98 -10.49
CA LYS A 263 -1.57 17.16 -11.75
C LYS A 263 -0.07 16.89 -11.60
N LYS A 264 0.49 17.05 -10.40
CA LYS A 264 1.92 16.74 -10.13
C LYS A 264 2.18 15.23 -10.10
N ALA A 265 1.14 14.41 -9.95
CA ALA A 265 1.23 12.96 -9.98
C ALA A 265 1.16 12.38 -11.42
N ILE A 266 0.94 13.21 -12.45
CA ILE A 266 0.85 12.77 -13.85
C ILE A 266 2.21 12.22 -14.33
N PRO A 267 2.28 10.97 -14.85
CA PRO A 267 3.54 10.25 -15.00
C PRO A 267 4.58 10.96 -15.87
N TRP A 268 4.15 11.57 -16.98
CA TRP A 268 5.02 12.24 -17.94
C TRP A 268 5.42 13.68 -17.59
N ASN A 269 4.83 14.28 -16.55
CA ASN A 269 5.15 15.67 -16.18
C ASN A 269 6.34 15.74 -15.21
N LEU A 270 7.56 15.79 -15.75
CA LEU A 270 8.79 15.88 -14.94
C LEU A 270 9.09 17.30 -14.43
N GLY A 271 8.54 18.33 -15.09
CA GLY A 271 8.79 19.73 -14.74
C GLY A 271 8.32 20.11 -13.34
N ASP A 272 7.32 19.39 -12.82
CA ASP A 272 6.77 19.61 -11.47
C ASP A 272 7.56 18.92 -10.36
N ILE A 273 8.57 18.11 -10.69
CA ILE A 273 9.42 17.43 -9.71
C ILE A 273 10.50 18.41 -9.22
N PRO A 274 10.51 18.80 -7.92
CA PRO A 274 11.47 19.78 -7.41
C PRO A 274 12.94 19.35 -7.58
N LEU A 275 13.20 18.04 -7.44
CA LEU A 275 14.54 17.46 -7.62
C LEU A 275 14.99 17.44 -9.10
N PHE A 276 14.07 17.57 -10.05
CA PHE A 276 14.37 17.63 -11.48
C PHE A 276 14.52 19.08 -11.96
N ALA A 277 13.54 19.93 -11.69
CA ALA A 277 13.47 21.29 -12.22
C ALA A 277 14.20 22.35 -11.37
N GLY A 278 14.48 22.07 -10.09
CA GLY A 278 15.05 23.04 -9.17
C GLY A 278 16.54 23.35 -9.42
N LYS A 279 16.95 24.62 -9.22
CA LYS A 279 18.37 25.04 -9.24
C LYS A 279 19.13 24.33 -8.10
N GLY A 280 20.01 23.41 -8.45
CA GLY A 280 20.72 22.53 -7.50
C GLY A 280 20.04 21.17 -7.28
N GLY A 281 19.10 20.80 -8.14
CA GLY A 281 18.52 19.45 -8.18
C GLY A 281 19.46 18.40 -8.75
N PHE A 282 18.95 17.17 -8.82
CA PHE A 282 19.65 15.99 -9.32
C PHE A 282 18.89 15.38 -10.51
N PRO A 283 18.67 16.13 -11.61
CA PRO A 283 17.82 15.67 -12.71
C PRO A 283 18.27 14.33 -13.31
N LYS A 284 19.59 14.12 -13.44
CA LYS A 284 20.14 12.84 -13.92
C LYS A 284 19.77 11.66 -13.02
N LEU A 285 19.82 11.85 -11.70
CA LEU A 285 19.44 10.82 -10.73
C LEU A 285 17.95 10.52 -10.79
N ILE A 286 17.11 11.56 -10.91
CA ILE A 286 15.66 11.39 -11.05
C ILE A 286 15.32 10.63 -12.33
N VAL A 287 15.90 11.03 -13.46
CA VAL A 287 15.68 10.34 -14.75
C VAL A 287 16.18 8.90 -14.68
N ALA A 288 17.36 8.65 -14.11
CA ALA A 288 17.88 7.31 -13.92
C ALA A 288 16.96 6.46 -13.04
N GLY A 289 16.48 6.99 -11.90
CA GLY A 289 15.56 6.28 -11.01
C GLY A 289 14.22 5.95 -11.68
N LEU A 290 13.64 6.89 -12.43
CA LEU A 290 12.40 6.65 -13.17
C LEU A 290 12.59 5.65 -14.32
N ALA A 291 13.72 5.72 -15.03
CA ALA A 291 14.06 4.76 -16.08
C ALA A 291 14.24 3.35 -15.52
N VAL A 292 14.98 3.20 -14.41
CA VAL A 292 15.12 1.92 -13.70
C VAL A 292 13.76 1.39 -13.25
N SER A 293 12.91 2.26 -12.68
CA SER A 293 11.57 1.86 -12.26
C SER A 293 10.70 1.37 -13.42
N LEU A 294 10.75 2.01 -14.59
CA LEU A 294 10.08 1.53 -15.81
C LEU A 294 10.63 0.20 -16.33
N VAL A 295 11.96 0.02 -16.31
CA VAL A 295 12.59 -1.26 -16.66
C VAL A 295 12.12 -2.36 -15.72
N LEU A 296 11.98 -2.07 -14.42
CA LEU A 296 11.43 -3.03 -13.46
C LEU A 296 9.96 -3.38 -13.76
N VAL A 297 9.13 -2.44 -14.23
CA VAL A 297 7.76 -2.78 -14.69
C VAL A 297 7.79 -3.77 -15.84
N ALA A 298 8.62 -3.50 -16.87
CA ALA A 298 8.75 -4.38 -18.02
C ALA A 298 9.33 -5.76 -17.63
N ALA A 299 10.31 -5.77 -16.73
CA ALA A 299 10.90 -7.01 -16.20
C ALA A 299 9.89 -7.82 -15.39
N LEU A 300 9.02 -7.18 -14.60
CA LEU A 300 7.94 -7.86 -13.89
C LEU A 300 6.93 -8.47 -14.86
N TRP A 301 6.49 -7.74 -15.89
CA TRP A 301 5.60 -8.31 -16.91
C TRP A 301 6.22 -9.48 -17.66
N GLY A 302 7.47 -9.35 -18.10
CA GLY A 302 8.20 -10.45 -18.74
C GLY A 302 8.37 -11.64 -17.81
N GLY A 303 8.74 -11.39 -16.55
CA GLY A 303 8.87 -12.41 -15.51
C GLY A 303 7.55 -13.14 -15.26
N PHE A 304 6.45 -12.41 -15.06
CA PHE A 304 5.14 -13.02 -14.83
C PHE A 304 4.63 -13.81 -16.05
N ALA A 305 5.01 -13.42 -17.27
CA ALA A 305 4.65 -14.15 -18.49
C ALA A 305 5.44 -15.47 -18.65
N VAL A 306 6.68 -15.53 -18.15
CA VAL A 306 7.56 -16.71 -18.28
C VAL A 306 7.45 -17.64 -17.08
N ASP A 307 7.55 -17.10 -15.86
CA ASP A 307 7.46 -17.82 -14.59
C ASP A 307 6.74 -16.96 -13.56
N TYR A 308 5.43 -17.14 -13.51
CA TYR A 308 4.57 -16.38 -12.62
C TYR A 308 4.87 -16.64 -11.15
N ALA A 309 5.10 -17.90 -10.76
CA ALA A 309 5.24 -18.28 -9.36
C ALA A 309 6.53 -17.70 -8.76
N THR A 310 7.67 -17.87 -9.44
CA THR A 310 8.93 -17.30 -8.97
C THR A 310 8.93 -15.78 -9.03
N THR A 311 8.38 -15.18 -10.10
CA THR A 311 8.31 -13.71 -10.19
C THR A 311 7.43 -13.13 -9.08
N ARG A 312 6.34 -13.81 -8.71
CA ARG A 312 5.49 -13.43 -7.57
C ARG A 312 6.26 -13.45 -6.25
N ASP A 313 6.99 -14.52 -5.97
CA ASP A 313 7.79 -14.65 -4.73
C ASP A 313 8.83 -13.51 -4.64
N VAL A 314 9.56 -13.25 -5.73
CA VAL A 314 10.51 -12.14 -5.82
C VAL A 314 9.80 -10.80 -5.63
N TYR A 315 8.70 -10.55 -6.34
CA TYR A 315 7.94 -9.30 -6.23
C TYR A 315 7.51 -9.03 -4.79
N PHE A 316 6.88 -9.99 -4.12
CA PHE A 316 6.40 -9.79 -2.75
C PHE A 316 7.53 -9.65 -1.73
N ALA A 317 8.69 -10.29 -1.96
CA ALA A 317 9.87 -10.05 -1.14
C ALA A 317 10.30 -8.57 -1.20
N PHE A 318 10.32 -7.99 -2.40
CA PHE A 318 10.69 -6.58 -2.60
C PHE A 318 9.55 -5.59 -2.30
N ALA A 319 8.28 -6.02 -2.36
CA ALA A 319 7.11 -5.20 -2.12
C ALA A 319 7.14 -4.52 -0.74
N ILE A 320 7.76 -5.15 0.26
CA ILE A 320 7.94 -4.52 1.57
C ILE A 320 8.64 -3.14 1.49
N THR A 321 9.49 -2.93 0.48
CA THR A 321 10.23 -1.68 0.30
C THR A 321 9.31 -0.50 0.07
N HIS A 322 8.25 -0.66 -0.72
CA HIS A 322 7.32 0.45 -0.99
C HIS A 322 6.43 0.72 0.23
N VAL A 323 5.92 -0.33 0.89
CA VAL A 323 5.19 -0.22 2.16
C VAL A 323 6.01 0.55 3.21
N LEU A 324 7.31 0.24 3.33
CA LEU A 324 8.21 1.00 4.20
C LEU A 324 8.37 2.45 3.71
N ALA A 325 8.55 2.67 2.40
CA ALA A 325 8.70 4.00 1.83
C ALA A 325 7.48 4.92 2.08
N GLU A 326 6.28 4.37 2.24
CA GLU A 326 5.07 5.15 2.55
C GLU A 326 5.16 5.86 3.92
N PHE A 327 5.69 5.21 4.95
CA PHE A 327 5.64 5.71 6.33
C PHE A 327 6.30 7.09 6.53
N PRO A 328 7.53 7.37 6.04
CA PRO A 328 8.12 8.70 6.12
C PRO A 328 7.28 9.78 5.43
N PHE A 329 6.60 9.46 4.33
CA PHE A 329 5.76 10.46 3.66
C PHE A 329 4.43 10.63 4.40
N LEU A 330 3.83 9.53 4.87
CA LEU A 330 2.60 9.51 5.66
C LEU A 330 2.75 10.35 6.93
N VAL A 331 3.75 10.04 7.76
CA VAL A 331 4.00 10.75 9.02
C VAL A 331 4.38 12.21 8.77
N LYS A 332 5.07 12.52 7.66
CA LYS A 332 5.39 13.91 7.31
C LYS A 332 4.15 14.75 6.99
N MET A 333 3.08 14.12 6.54
CA MET A 333 1.82 14.82 6.22
C MET A 333 0.96 15.11 7.45
N LEU A 334 1.12 14.34 8.53
CA LEU A 334 0.52 14.60 9.84
C LEU A 334 0.99 15.93 10.38
#